data_AF-A0AAD0J583-F1
#
_entry.id   AF-A0AAD0J583-F1
#
_cell.length_a   1.000
_cell.length_b   1.000
_cell.length_c   1.000
_cell.angle_alpha   90.00
_cell.angle_beta   90.00
_cell.angle_gamma   90.00
#
_symmetry.space_group_name_H-M   'P 1'
#
loop_
_entity.id
_entity.type
_entity.pdbx_description
1 polymer ?
#
loop_
_entity_poly.entity_id
_entity_poly.type
_entity_poly.pdbx_seq_one_letter_code
_entity_poly.pdbx_strand_id
1 'polypeptide(L)'
;MANRAEATVCCSTCNSEPSSHDDTQNWYRSYGNENWEFGDDGLMHHRHACINDLPIAEADRKFFWPLGRRPDDHPGLSDLGL
;
A
#
# COMPACT_ATOMS: atom_id res chain seq x y z
N MET A 1 -17.69 -13.69 6.85
CA MET A 1 -16.57 -13.43 7.81
C MET A 1 -15.84 -12.20 7.32
N ALA A 2 -15.49 -11.25 8.18
CA ALA A 2 -14.74 -10.06 7.75
C ALA A 2 -13.24 -10.34 7.76
N ASN A 3 -12.57 -10.19 6.62
CA ASN A 3 -11.11 -10.25 6.56
C ASN A 3 -10.54 -8.84 6.75
N ARG A 4 -9.54 -8.74 7.63
CA ARG A 4 -8.70 -7.55 7.83
C ARG A 4 -7.45 -7.70 6.98
N ALA A 5 -7.29 -6.83 5.99
CA ALA A 5 -6.07 -6.71 5.19
C ALA A 5 -5.31 -5.46 5.65
N GLU A 6 -4.14 -5.66 6.24
CA GLU A 6 -3.18 -4.57 6.48
C GLU A 6 -2.34 -4.38 5.23
N ALA A 7 -2.29 -3.15 4.73
CA ALA A 7 -1.62 -2.79 3.50
C ALA A 7 -0.74 -1.56 3.74
N THR A 8 0.55 -1.77 3.96
CA THR A 8 1.52 -0.67 3.84
C THR A 8 1.81 -0.45 2.36
N VAL A 9 1.42 0.72 1.84
CA VAL A 9 1.76 1.16 0.48
C VAL A 9 2.75 2.30 0.62
N CYS A 10 3.93 2.21 0.00
CA CYS A 10 4.80 3.38 -0.13
C CYS A 10 4.24 4.22 -1.28
N CYS A 11 3.25 5.06 -0.95
CA CYS A 11 2.57 5.91 -1.90
C CYS A 11 3.47 7.10 -2.26
N SER A 12 3.98 7.15 -3.49
CA SER A 12 4.58 8.36 -4.07
C SER A 12 3.51 9.24 -4.74
N THR A 13 2.29 9.25 -4.20
CA THR A 13 1.04 9.65 -4.89
C THR A 13 0.79 8.87 -6.20
N CYS A 14 -0.26 9.24 -6.94
CA CYS A 14 -0.83 8.46 -8.05
C CYS A 14 -1.35 9.46 -9.10
N ASN A 15 -1.11 9.35 -10.42
CA ASN A 15 -0.60 8.22 -11.22
C ASN A 15 0.06 8.75 -12.53
N SER A 16 0.23 7.85 -13.50
CA SER A 16 0.25 8.06 -14.98
C SER A 16 1.61 8.21 -15.70
N GLU A 17 2.20 7.06 -16.08
CA GLU A 17 3.36 6.89 -16.98
C GLU A 17 4.72 7.40 -16.46
N PRO A 18 5.71 6.49 -16.34
CA PRO A 18 6.72 6.42 -15.27
C PRO A 18 6.59 7.29 -14.00
N SER A 19 5.40 7.78 -13.67
CA SER A 19 5.20 8.89 -12.74
C SER A 19 4.23 8.51 -11.62
N SER A 20 4.62 8.88 -10.42
CA SER A 20 3.95 9.97 -9.72
C SER A 20 4.89 10.50 -8.64
N HIS A 21 4.78 11.79 -8.37
CA HIS A 21 5.55 12.54 -7.41
C HIS A 21 4.61 13.63 -6.89
N ASP A 22 4.71 13.99 -5.62
CA ASP A 22 4.28 15.31 -5.17
C ASP A 22 5.08 16.36 -5.98
N ASP A 23 4.43 17.42 -6.46
CA ASP A 23 5.08 18.56 -7.15
C ASP A 23 6.25 19.16 -6.34
N THR A 24 6.30 18.87 -5.03
CA THR A 24 7.31 19.31 -4.06
C THR A 24 8.30 18.22 -3.61
N GLN A 25 8.36 17.06 -4.27
CA GLN A 25 9.32 15.95 -4.03
C GLN A 25 9.26 15.25 -2.65
N ASN A 26 8.12 15.32 -1.95
CA ASN A 26 7.94 14.60 -0.70
C ASN A 26 7.66 13.10 -0.93
N TRP A 27 8.26 12.25 -0.08
CA TRP A 27 7.99 10.83 -0.03
C TRP A 27 7.07 10.50 1.15
N TYR A 28 6.14 9.56 0.93
CA TYR A 28 5.22 9.11 1.98
C TYR A 28 5.19 7.58 2.08
N ARG A 29 4.87 7.10 3.28
CA ARG A 29 4.47 5.72 3.53
C ARG A 29 3.05 5.72 4.10
N SER A 30 2.13 5.14 3.35
CA SER A 30 0.71 5.03 3.71
C SER A 30 0.49 3.72 4.45
N TYR A 31 -0.04 3.81 5.67
CA TYR A 31 -0.42 2.66 6.49
C TYR A 31 -1.93 2.48 6.39
N GLY A 32 -2.36 1.52 5.55
CA GLY A 32 -3.75 1.18 5.33
C GLY A 32 -4.20 -0.02 6.17
N ASN A 33 -5.40 0.09 6.74
CA ASN A 33 -6.16 -1.06 7.21
C ASN A 33 -7.48 -1.14 6.44
N GLU A 34 -7.72 -2.26 5.77
CA GLU A 34 -8.95 -2.52 5.04
C GLU A 34 -9.72 -3.67 5.68
N ASN A 35 -11.02 -3.46 5.90
CA ASN A 35 -11.97 -4.49 6.30
C ASN A 35 -12.92 -4.72 5.12
N TRP A 36 -13.01 -5.98 4.68
CA TRP A 36 -13.85 -6.37 3.54
C TRP A 36 -14.95 -7.33 3.98
N GLU A 37 -16.13 -7.15 3.41
CA GLU A 37 -17.27 -8.06 3.52
C GLU A 37 -17.64 -8.59 2.13
N PHE A 38 -17.77 -9.91 2.02
CA PHE A 38 -18.05 -10.62 0.78
C PHE A 38 -19.40 -11.34 0.87
N GLY A 39 -20.11 -11.39 -0.25
CA GLY A 39 -21.33 -12.16 -0.42
C GLY A 39 -21.06 -13.64 -0.73
N ASP A 40 -22.14 -14.42 -0.84
CA ASP A 40 -22.07 -15.87 -1.13
C ASP A 40 -21.54 -16.19 -2.53
N ASP A 41 -21.52 -15.20 -3.44
CA ASP A 41 -20.92 -15.25 -4.77
C ASP A 41 -19.40 -14.96 -4.77
N GLY A 42 -18.83 -14.59 -3.63
CA GLY A 42 -17.44 -14.18 -3.48
C GLY A 42 -17.14 -12.75 -3.95
N LEU A 43 -18.14 -11.95 -4.33
CA LEU A 43 -17.97 -10.54 -4.64
C LEU A 43 -17.95 -9.71 -3.35
N MET A 44 -17.25 -8.57 -3.38
CA MET A 44 -17.13 -7.67 -2.24
C MET A 44 -18.33 -6.72 -2.18
N HIS A 45 -19.12 -6.80 -1.11
CA HIS A 45 -20.28 -5.93 -0.88
C HIS A 45 -19.90 -4.66 -0.12
N HIS A 46 -19.02 -4.77 0.88
CA HIS A 46 -18.58 -3.63 1.70
C HIS A 46 -17.06 -3.59 1.82
N ARG A 47 -16.51 -2.38 1.75
CA ARG A 47 -15.08 -2.09 1.94
C ARG A 47 -14.95 -0.85 2.81
N HIS A 48 -14.41 -1.04 4.02
CA HIS A 48 -14.02 0.05 4.91
C HIS A 48 -12.50 0.13 4.94
N ALA A 49 -11.93 1.19 4.37
CA ALA A 49 -10.50 1.42 4.35
C ALA A 49 -10.17 2.69 5.16
N CYS A 50 -9.26 2.57 6.12
CA CYS A 50 -8.65 3.69 6.81
C CYS A 50 -7.16 3.72 6.45
N ILE A 51 -6.67 4.84 5.93
CA ILE A 51 -5.28 5.01 5.49
C ILE A 51 -4.71 6.24 6.19
N ASN A 52 -3.48 6.11 6.72
CA ASN A 52 -2.75 7.20 7.36
C ASN A 52 -1.41 7.40 6.64
N ASP A 53 -1.12 8.61 6.20
CA ASP A 53 0.11 8.93 5.49
C ASP A 53 1.19 9.47 6.45
N LEU A 54 2.38 8.85 6.39
CA LEU A 54 3.56 9.28 7.14
C LEU A 54 4.61 9.85 6.15
N PRO A 55 5.02 11.13 6.28
CA PRO A 55 6.16 11.65 5.53
C PRO A 55 7.45 10.88 5.89
N ILE A 56 8.27 10.56 4.89
CA ILE A 56 9.55 9.85 5.06
C ILE A 56 10.65 10.48 4.19
N ALA A 57 11.92 10.21 4.47
CA ALA A 57 12.98 10.51 3.51
C ALA A 57 13.03 9.45 2.39
N GLU A 58 13.62 9.78 1.25
CA GLU A 58 13.82 8.81 0.15
C GLU A 58 14.62 7.58 0.62
N ALA A 59 15.62 7.79 1.47
CA ALA A 59 16.45 6.72 2.04
C ALA A 59 15.67 5.74 2.95
N ASP A 60 14.50 6.13 3.47
CA ASP A 60 13.65 5.29 4.32
C ASP A 60 12.67 4.43 3.50
N ARG A 61 12.71 4.49 2.16
CA ARG A 61 11.92 3.60 1.31
C ARG A 61 12.30 2.14 1.61
N LYS A 62 11.32 1.25 1.68
CA LYS A 62 11.51 -0.20 1.90
C LYS A 62 11.10 -1.06 0.69
N PHE A 63 10.55 -0.45 -0.36
CA PHE A 63 10.02 -1.13 -1.53
C PHE A 63 10.81 -0.72 -2.77
N PHE A 64 11.65 -1.63 -3.27
CA PHE A 64 12.57 -1.40 -4.39
C PHE A 64 12.40 -2.50 -5.45
N TRP A 65 11.30 -2.44 -6.20
CA TRP A 65 11.07 -3.29 -7.38
C TRP A 65 10.37 -2.49 -8.49
N PRO A 66 10.44 -2.92 -9.77
CA PRO A 66 9.72 -2.27 -10.87
C PRO A 66 8.20 -2.23 -10.63
N LEU A 67 7.53 -1.15 -11.03
CA LEU A 67 6.08 -1.01 -10.84
C LEU A 67 5.30 -2.21 -11.41
N GLY A 68 4.49 -2.84 -10.58
CA GLY A 68 3.78 -4.07 -10.90
C GLY A 68 3.68 -5.02 -9.71
N ARG A 69 3.56 -6.32 -10.01
CA ARG A 69 3.47 -7.39 -9.00
C ARG A 69 4.73 -7.41 -8.13
N ARG A 70 4.55 -7.40 -6.81
CA ARG A 70 5.63 -7.63 -5.82
C ARG A 70 6.33 -8.97 -6.14
N PRO A 71 7.67 -9.01 -6.23
CA PRO A 71 8.43 -10.26 -6.38
C PRO A 71 8.11 -11.27 -5.26
N ASP A 72 8.15 -12.56 -5.56
CA ASP A 72 7.81 -13.64 -4.61
C ASP A 72 8.85 -13.80 -3.49
N ASP A 73 10.10 -13.45 -3.78
CA ASP A 73 11.26 -13.44 -2.87
C ASP A 73 11.36 -12.16 -2.03
N HIS A 74 10.55 -11.13 -2.32
CA HIS A 74 10.53 -9.92 -1.50
C HIS A 74 9.91 -10.21 -0.12
N PRO A 75 10.48 -9.70 0.99
CA PRO A 75 9.90 -9.84 2.32
C PRO A 75 8.47 -9.29 2.40
N GLY A 76 7.66 -9.87 3.30
CA GLY A 76 6.32 -9.39 3.64
C GLY A 76 6.35 -8.16 4.56
N LEU A 77 5.18 -7.65 4.94
CA LEU A 77 5.08 -6.49 5.84
C LEU A 77 5.71 -6.77 7.21
N SER A 78 5.39 -7.91 7.81
CA SER A 78 5.92 -8.33 9.11
C SER A 78 7.44 -8.52 9.10
N ASP A 79 7.99 -9.10 8.02
CA ASP A 79 9.44 -9.32 7.86
C ASP A 79 10.23 -8.00 7.73
N LEU A 80 9.56 -6.95 7.26
CA LEU A 80 10.12 -5.60 7.17
C LEU A 80 10.04 -4.81 8.47
N GLY A 81 9.41 -5.35 9.53
CA GLY A 81 9.16 -4.63 10.79
C GLY A 81 8.35 -3.35 10.55
N LEU A 82 7.21 -3.50 9.87
CA LEU A 82 6.23 -2.46 9.57
C LEU A 82 4.90 -2.70 10.30
#